data_AF-A0A239KS74-F1
#
_entry.id   AF-A0A239KS74-F1
#
_cell.length_a   1.000
_cell.length_b   1.000
_cell.length_c   1.000
_cell.angle_alpha   90.00
_cell.angle_beta   90.00
_cell.angle_gamma   90.00
#
_symmetry.space_group_name_H-M   'P 1'
#
loop_
_entity.id
_entity.type
_entity.pdbx_description
1 polymer ?
#
loop_
_entity_poly.entity_id
_entity_poly.type
_entity_poly.pdbx_seq_one_letter_code
_entity_poly.pdbx_strand_id
1 'polypeptide(L)'
;MGVAVLTPGANAGIPSAPRVVVAVGWNPKSIAGMEIDASAFMVKADGKVPDDAHFVFYGSQSSPDGSVRFQPSPQTGSPADMQAFEVALTQVPAVVDSIDICVTIHEGQARGQSFGSLNGMFARLLDPSSGQEVARFDLPVAGMRETAITLAKVYRRNGQWKIRAVGQGFSGGLAPLARQYGVDITDEPPAPSPVPVQAKPPAPPPPPPVVKPISLIKVTLEKRGQSVSLEKKPGESFGEIIFNLNWNQRSEKKGGLLGGLLGGSKGIDLDLGCLWELEDGYKGVVQALGNAWGNYQDEPFIKHAGDDRTGAMAQGENIRINGDKLAKIKRILVFAFIYDGVPNWAAADGVATVKVPGQPDIEVRLDNPTSGQGMCAIALIESDGGKLKVTKEERYFRGHQPMDKAYHWGLRWAAGSKD
;
A
#
# COMPACT_ATOMS: atom_id res chain seq x y z
N MET A 1 23.52 -6.17 33.45
CA MET A 1 24.35 -6.79 32.39
C MET A 1 24.81 -5.66 31.47
N GLY A 2 26.05 -5.71 30.97
CA GLY A 2 26.53 -4.72 30.00
C GLY A 2 25.86 -4.90 28.64
N VAL A 3 25.83 -3.84 27.83
CA VAL A 3 25.31 -3.89 26.45
C VAL A 3 26.20 -4.79 25.59
N ALA A 4 25.61 -5.76 24.90
CA ALA A 4 26.33 -6.59 23.94
C ALA A 4 26.54 -5.82 22.61
N VAL A 5 27.76 -5.39 22.34
CA VAL A 5 28.13 -4.79 21.05
C VAL A 5 28.38 -5.91 20.03
N LEU A 6 27.63 -5.89 18.94
CA LEU A 6 27.65 -6.90 17.89
C LEU A 6 28.38 -6.38 16.67
N THR A 7 29.16 -7.26 16.03
CA THR A 7 29.72 -7.07 14.69
C THR A 7 28.95 -7.93 13.69
N PRO A 8 29.08 -7.71 12.36
CA PRO A 8 28.37 -8.52 11.36
C PRO A 8 28.56 -10.03 11.59
N GLY A 9 27.46 -10.77 11.67
CA GLY A 9 27.43 -12.20 11.97
C GLY A 9 27.47 -12.58 13.46
N ALA A 10 27.79 -11.64 14.36
CA ALA A 10 27.73 -11.86 15.79
C ALA A 10 26.27 -11.96 16.29
N ASN A 11 26.07 -12.59 17.44
CA ASN A 11 24.76 -12.75 18.05
C ASN A 11 24.84 -12.65 19.57
N ALA A 12 23.75 -12.22 20.18
CA ALA A 12 23.56 -12.20 21.63
C ALA A 12 22.28 -12.96 22.00
N GLY A 13 22.27 -13.56 23.19
CA GLY A 13 21.04 -14.11 23.77
C GLY A 13 20.12 -12.98 24.19
N ILE A 14 18.82 -13.15 23.97
CA ILE A 14 17.81 -12.26 24.54
C ILE A 14 17.52 -12.79 25.95
N PRO A 15 17.65 -11.97 27.02
CA PRO A 15 17.24 -12.37 28.36
C PRO A 15 15.81 -12.88 28.36
N SER A 16 15.43 -13.71 29.35
CA SER A 16 14.06 -14.26 29.46
C SER A 16 13.03 -13.15 29.73
N ALA A 17 12.69 -12.40 28.68
CA ALA A 17 11.73 -11.32 28.64
C ALA A 17 10.55 -11.74 27.77
N PRO A 18 9.31 -11.44 28.15
CA PRO A 18 8.14 -11.76 27.34
C PRO A 18 8.04 -10.89 26.09
N ARG A 19 8.69 -9.72 26.10
CA ARG A 19 8.70 -8.74 25.02
C ARG A 19 10.07 -8.10 24.86
N VAL A 20 10.38 -7.70 23.64
CA VAL A 20 11.54 -6.87 23.29
C VAL A 20 11.17 -5.81 22.28
N VAL A 21 11.99 -4.77 22.17
CA VAL A 21 11.88 -3.78 21.10
C VAL A 21 13.16 -3.81 20.28
N VAL A 22 13.05 -3.98 18.97
CA VAL A 22 14.17 -3.81 18.04
C VAL A 22 14.05 -2.43 17.41
N ALA A 23 14.87 -1.50 17.86
CA ALA A 23 14.92 -0.14 17.35
C ALA A 23 16.00 -0.02 16.27
N VAL A 24 15.72 0.75 15.23
CA VAL A 24 16.67 1.07 14.16
C VAL A 24 16.81 2.57 13.99
N GLY A 25 17.98 3.00 13.55
CA GLY A 25 18.23 4.40 13.27
C GLY A 25 19.34 4.60 12.24
N TRP A 26 19.40 5.80 11.71
CA TRP A 26 20.34 6.21 10.68
C TRP A 26 20.75 7.67 10.87
N ASN A 27 21.91 8.04 10.35
CA ASN A 27 22.45 9.38 10.45
C ASN A 27 22.96 9.87 9.08
N PRO A 28 22.59 11.07 8.62
CA PRO A 28 21.63 12.02 9.21
C PRO A 28 20.21 11.47 9.28
N LYS A 29 19.41 11.98 10.24
CA LYS A 29 18.01 11.54 10.45
C LYS A 29 17.11 11.74 9.24
N SER A 30 17.39 12.78 8.45
CA SER A 30 16.64 13.13 7.24
C SER A 30 17.62 13.63 6.19
N ILE A 31 17.44 13.19 4.95
CA ILE A 31 18.09 13.72 3.75
C ILE A 31 16.97 14.14 2.80
N ALA A 32 17.08 15.33 2.22
CA ALA A 32 16.05 15.86 1.33
C ALA A 32 15.76 14.87 0.18
N GLY A 33 14.49 14.50 0.01
CA GLY A 33 14.02 13.58 -1.04
C GLY A 33 14.35 12.10 -0.81
N MET A 34 15.02 11.75 0.29
CA MET A 34 15.31 10.36 0.66
C MET A 34 14.36 9.91 1.77
N GLU A 35 13.56 8.90 1.46
CA GLU A 35 12.62 8.29 2.40
C GLU A 35 13.17 6.93 2.79
N ILE A 36 13.43 6.73 4.09
CA ILE A 36 14.01 5.51 4.63
C ILE A 36 12.97 4.85 5.52
N ASP A 37 12.66 3.60 5.24
CA ASP A 37 11.67 2.80 5.96
C ASP A 37 12.24 1.49 6.44
N ALA A 38 11.87 1.12 7.67
CA ALA A 38 12.14 -0.16 8.26
C ALA A 38 10.93 -1.09 8.10
N SER A 39 11.21 -2.37 7.93
CA SER A 39 10.22 -3.43 7.85
C SER A 39 10.68 -4.69 8.58
N ALA A 40 9.76 -5.58 8.91
CA ALA A 40 10.03 -6.86 9.54
C ALA A 40 9.34 -7.97 8.76
N PHE A 41 10.09 -9.00 8.39
CA PHE A 41 9.55 -10.23 7.81
C PHE A 41 9.53 -11.31 8.88
N MET A 42 8.38 -11.94 9.14
CA MET A 42 8.31 -13.11 10.02
C MET A 42 8.49 -14.37 9.18
N VAL A 43 9.65 -15.00 9.33
CA VAL A 43 10.20 -15.98 8.38
C VAL A 43 10.16 -17.38 8.98
N LYS A 44 9.69 -18.35 8.18
CA LYS A 44 9.67 -19.77 8.50
C LYS A 44 11.03 -20.42 8.22
N ALA A 45 11.17 -21.70 8.55
CA ALA A 45 12.36 -22.51 8.29
C ALA A 45 12.80 -22.55 6.80
N ASP A 46 11.87 -22.38 5.86
CA ASP A 46 12.14 -22.35 4.41
C ASP A 46 12.70 -21.00 3.92
N GLY A 47 12.87 -20.02 4.82
CA GLY A 47 13.36 -18.68 4.50
C GLY A 47 12.28 -17.76 3.91
N LYS A 48 11.00 -18.16 3.94
CA LYS A 48 9.87 -17.39 3.44
C LYS A 48 8.89 -17.00 4.55
N VAL A 49 8.11 -15.95 4.34
CA VAL A 49 6.97 -15.64 5.21
C VAL A 49 5.87 -16.71 5.06
N PRO A 50 5.03 -16.95 6.08
CA PRO A 50 3.83 -17.77 5.93
C PRO A 50 2.89 -17.26 4.85
N ASP A 51 2.65 -15.95 4.82
CA ASP A 51 1.85 -15.20 3.86
C ASP A 51 2.23 -13.70 3.94
N ASP A 52 1.67 -12.88 3.06
CA ASP A 52 1.99 -11.44 2.99
C ASP A 52 1.62 -10.66 4.25
N ALA A 53 0.67 -11.14 5.08
CA ALA A 53 0.30 -10.47 6.31
C ALA A 53 1.39 -10.57 7.40
N HIS A 54 2.36 -11.49 7.22
CA HIS A 54 3.54 -11.65 8.07
C HIS A 54 4.72 -10.74 7.64
N PHE A 55 4.46 -9.81 6.72
CA PHE A 55 5.32 -8.68 6.41
C PHE A 55 4.80 -7.42 7.10
N VAL A 56 5.50 -6.99 8.16
CA VAL A 56 5.10 -5.89 9.04
C VAL A 56 5.91 -4.64 8.69
N PHE A 57 5.22 -3.53 8.42
CA PHE A 57 5.82 -2.25 8.02
C PHE A 57 4.81 -1.11 8.28
N TYR A 58 5.11 0.13 7.86
CA TYR A 58 4.23 1.28 8.11
C TYR A 58 2.78 1.11 7.59
N GLY A 59 2.58 0.37 6.48
CA GLY A 59 1.28 0.10 5.88
C GLY A 59 0.61 -1.20 6.35
N SER A 60 1.32 -2.03 7.11
CA SER A 60 0.77 -3.21 7.79
C SER A 60 1.44 -3.32 9.15
N GLN A 61 0.91 -2.57 10.13
CA GLN A 61 1.64 -2.25 11.37
C GLN A 61 1.66 -3.38 12.40
N SER A 62 0.96 -4.48 12.16
CA SER A 62 0.89 -5.61 13.09
C SER A 62 0.85 -6.91 12.31
N SER A 63 1.52 -7.94 12.84
CA SER A 63 1.32 -9.30 12.37
C SER A 63 -0.10 -9.80 12.70
N PRO A 64 -0.61 -10.86 12.03
CA PRO A 64 -1.97 -11.38 12.24
C PRO A 64 -2.21 -11.86 13.67
N ASP A 65 -1.18 -12.42 14.28
CA ASP A 65 -1.16 -12.91 15.66
C ASP A 65 -0.84 -11.81 16.69
N GLY A 66 -0.50 -10.61 16.23
CA GLY A 66 -0.19 -9.46 17.08
C GLY A 66 1.17 -9.52 17.79
N SER A 67 1.99 -10.54 17.55
CA SER A 67 3.30 -10.66 18.21
C SER A 67 4.33 -9.68 17.69
N VAL A 68 4.21 -9.15 16.47
CA VAL A 68 5.11 -8.13 15.94
C VAL A 68 4.33 -6.87 15.62
N ARG A 69 4.75 -5.73 16.17
CA ARG A 69 4.10 -4.43 15.97
C ARG A 69 5.12 -3.36 15.56
N PHE A 70 4.85 -2.69 14.45
CA PHE A 70 5.63 -1.54 13.99
C PHE A 70 5.39 -0.30 14.83
N GLN A 71 6.45 0.45 15.10
CA GLN A 71 6.43 1.73 15.79
C GLN A 71 7.12 2.79 14.91
N PRO A 72 6.35 3.70 14.28
CA PRO A 72 6.91 4.75 13.43
C PRO A 72 7.71 5.80 14.21
N SER A 73 7.48 5.89 15.52
CA SER A 73 8.26 6.69 16.46
C SER A 73 8.29 5.94 17.80
N PRO A 74 9.39 5.23 18.11
CA PRO A 74 9.49 4.46 19.34
C PRO A 74 9.43 5.37 20.57
N GLN A 75 8.52 5.06 21.50
CA GLN A 75 8.36 5.79 22.76
C GLN A 75 9.43 5.39 23.79
N THR A 76 9.97 4.18 23.66
CA THR A 76 11.06 3.65 24.47
C THR A 76 12.36 3.71 23.68
N GLY A 77 13.44 4.17 24.33
CA GLY A 77 14.77 4.20 23.72
C GLY A 77 15.38 5.60 23.70
N SER A 78 15.98 5.97 22.57
CA SER A 78 16.80 7.17 22.41
C SER A 78 16.21 8.01 21.28
N PRO A 79 16.35 9.34 21.31
CA PRO A 79 15.98 10.18 20.17
C PRO A 79 16.68 9.81 18.85
N ALA A 80 17.74 9.00 18.88
CA ALA A 80 18.40 8.50 17.68
C ALA A 80 17.65 7.34 17.00
N ASP A 81 16.72 6.68 17.71
CA ASP A 81 15.87 5.64 17.16
C ASP A 81 14.82 6.28 16.26
N MET A 82 14.81 5.88 15.00
CA MET A 82 13.91 6.44 14.00
C MET A 82 12.61 5.64 13.95
N GLN A 83 12.72 4.31 13.92
CA GLN A 83 11.60 3.38 13.85
C GLN A 83 11.92 2.12 14.67
N ALA A 84 10.91 1.37 15.07
CA ALA A 84 11.12 0.14 15.84
C ALA A 84 10.06 -0.92 15.59
N PHE A 85 10.34 -2.13 16.06
CA PHE A 85 9.42 -3.26 16.13
C PHE A 85 9.35 -3.78 17.56
N GLU A 86 8.16 -3.74 18.16
CA GLU A 86 7.89 -4.46 19.40
C GLU A 86 7.56 -5.91 19.07
N VAL A 87 8.22 -6.83 19.78
CA VAL A 87 8.07 -8.27 19.57
C VAL A 87 7.65 -8.95 20.87
N ALA A 88 6.45 -9.50 20.92
CA ALA A 88 5.97 -10.37 21.98
C ALA A 88 6.44 -11.81 21.74
N LEU A 89 7.66 -12.11 22.21
CA LEU A 89 8.39 -13.36 21.97
C LEU A 89 7.63 -14.64 22.35
N THR A 90 6.69 -14.55 23.29
CA THR A 90 5.85 -15.69 23.73
C THR A 90 4.63 -15.91 22.85
N GLN A 91 4.24 -14.94 22.02
CA GLN A 91 3.09 -15.00 21.12
C GLN A 91 3.49 -15.35 19.68
N VAL A 92 4.78 -15.23 19.34
CA VAL A 92 5.29 -15.57 18.01
C VAL A 92 4.94 -17.04 17.69
N PRO A 93 4.21 -17.31 16.58
CA PRO A 93 3.81 -18.65 16.20
C PRO A 93 5.00 -19.58 16.00
N ALA A 94 4.85 -20.86 16.35
CA ALA A 94 5.93 -21.85 16.24
C ALA A 94 6.41 -22.12 14.80
N VAL A 95 5.62 -21.72 13.79
CA VAL A 95 6.00 -21.81 12.37
C VAL A 95 7.04 -20.74 11.97
N VAL A 96 7.20 -19.69 12.78
CA VAL A 96 8.14 -18.58 12.54
C VAL A 96 9.44 -18.85 13.30
N ASP A 97 10.53 -18.97 12.55
CA ASP A 97 11.88 -19.23 13.07
C ASP A 97 12.66 -17.93 13.34
N SER A 98 12.40 -16.89 12.53
CA SER A 98 13.03 -15.59 12.70
C SER A 98 12.14 -14.41 12.31
N ILE A 99 12.49 -13.25 12.83
CA ILE A 99 11.93 -11.94 12.49
C ILE A 99 13.10 -11.13 11.96
N ASP A 100 13.08 -10.90 10.66
CA ASP A 100 14.18 -10.30 9.91
C ASP A 100 13.90 -8.80 9.71
N ILE A 101 14.70 -7.96 10.35
CA ILE A 101 14.55 -6.50 10.33
C ILE A 101 15.32 -5.95 9.14
N CYS A 102 14.58 -5.34 8.22
CA CYS A 102 15.09 -4.78 6.99
C CYS A 102 14.92 -3.26 6.99
N VAL A 103 15.80 -2.56 6.27
CA VAL A 103 15.66 -1.12 6.02
C VAL A 103 15.82 -0.88 4.53
N THR A 104 15.00 0.00 3.96
CA THR A 104 14.94 0.31 2.53
C THR A 104 14.82 1.79 2.28
N ILE A 105 15.39 2.27 1.18
CA ILE A 105 15.17 3.61 0.64
C ILE A 105 14.07 3.52 -0.42
N HIS A 106 12.96 4.22 -0.20
CA HIS A 106 11.85 4.23 -1.15
C HIS A 106 12.29 4.82 -2.49
N GLU A 107 12.10 4.04 -3.57
CA GLU A 107 12.57 4.36 -4.93
C GLU A 107 14.06 4.73 -5.01
N GLY A 108 14.89 4.27 -4.06
CA GLY A 108 16.25 4.75 -3.92
C GLY A 108 17.06 4.54 -5.20
N GLN A 109 16.87 3.42 -5.89
CA GLN A 109 17.59 3.13 -7.12
C GLN A 109 17.20 4.08 -8.26
N ALA A 110 15.90 4.31 -8.46
CA ALA A 110 15.39 5.22 -9.48
C ALA A 110 15.82 6.67 -9.23
N ARG A 111 15.96 7.05 -7.95
CA ARG A 111 16.37 8.39 -7.52
C ARG A 111 17.90 8.55 -7.40
N GLY A 112 18.69 7.53 -7.75
CA GLY A 112 20.15 7.54 -7.62
C GLY A 112 20.65 7.67 -6.17
N GLN A 113 19.82 7.26 -5.21
CA GLN A 113 20.09 7.28 -3.78
C GLN A 113 20.66 5.94 -3.31
N SER A 114 21.40 5.97 -2.20
CA SER A 114 21.95 4.76 -1.57
C SER A 114 22.25 5.01 -0.10
N PHE A 115 22.42 3.92 0.67
CA PHE A 115 22.86 4.04 2.06
C PHE A 115 24.27 4.64 2.18
N GLY A 116 25.08 4.64 1.12
CA GLY A 116 26.39 5.30 1.08
C GLY A 116 26.36 6.80 1.33
N SER A 117 25.20 7.44 1.23
CA SER A 117 25.01 8.86 1.59
C SER A 117 24.81 9.10 3.09
N LEU A 118 24.70 8.04 3.89
CA LEU A 118 24.58 8.10 5.36
C LEU A 118 25.95 7.91 6.01
N ASN A 119 26.11 8.47 7.21
CA ASN A 119 27.30 8.25 8.05
C ASN A 119 27.31 6.85 8.68
N GLY A 120 26.12 6.29 8.91
CA GLY A 120 25.95 5.03 9.61
C GLY A 120 24.49 4.70 9.83
N MET A 121 24.23 3.40 10.02
CA MET A 121 22.95 2.86 10.45
C MET A 121 23.19 2.00 11.68
N PHE A 122 22.16 1.79 12.49
CA PHE A 122 22.26 0.86 13.61
C PHE A 122 20.95 0.14 13.87
N ALA A 123 21.07 -1.03 14.48
CA ALA A 123 19.98 -1.73 15.13
C ALA A 123 20.35 -1.97 16.59
N ARG A 124 19.37 -1.89 17.49
CA ARG A 124 19.56 -2.23 18.89
C ARG A 124 18.34 -2.93 19.48
N LEU A 125 18.61 -3.80 20.42
CA LEU A 125 17.62 -4.54 21.17
C LEU A 125 17.42 -3.87 22.52
N LEU A 126 16.19 -3.51 22.84
CA LEU A 126 15.79 -2.89 24.09
C LEU A 126 14.90 -3.83 24.89
N ASP A 127 15.05 -3.81 26.21
CA ASP A 127 14.05 -4.33 27.14
C ASP A 127 12.99 -3.24 27.36
N PRO A 128 11.73 -3.43 26.92
CA PRO A 128 10.71 -2.40 27.02
C PRO A 128 10.30 -2.09 28.46
N SER A 129 10.54 -2.99 29.41
CA SER A 129 10.17 -2.77 30.82
C SER A 129 11.10 -1.80 31.53
N SER A 130 12.39 -1.84 31.18
CA SER A 130 13.42 -1.02 31.80
C SER A 130 13.96 0.08 30.88
N GLY A 131 13.67 0.01 29.58
CA GLY A 131 14.27 0.84 28.54
C GLY A 131 15.77 0.53 28.31
N GLN A 132 16.32 -0.48 28.97
CA GLN A 132 17.75 -0.79 28.88
C GLN A 132 18.09 -1.40 27.52
N GLU A 133 19.22 -0.97 26.98
CA GLU A 133 19.82 -1.54 25.79
C GLU A 133 20.50 -2.87 26.14
N VAL A 134 20.06 -3.94 25.47
CA VAL A 134 20.56 -5.31 25.67
C VAL A 134 21.68 -5.62 24.68
N ALA A 135 21.51 -5.20 23.43
CA ALA A 135 22.48 -5.40 22.38
C ALA A 135 22.43 -4.26 21.35
N ARG A 136 23.56 -4.00 20.70
CA ARG A 136 23.71 -2.95 19.70
C ARG A 136 24.53 -3.44 18.52
N PHE A 137 24.13 -3.08 17.33
CA PHE A 137 24.87 -3.28 16.10
C PHE A 137 24.95 -1.94 15.36
N ASP A 138 26.15 -1.37 15.29
CA ASP A 138 26.44 -0.23 14.43
C ASP A 138 27.01 -0.73 13.10
N LEU A 139 26.44 -0.23 12.01
CA LEU A 139 26.85 -0.55 10.65
C LEU A 139 27.36 0.73 9.96
N PRO A 140 28.67 0.84 9.72
CA PRO A 140 29.22 1.80 8.78
C PRO A 140 28.71 1.49 7.38
N VAL A 141 28.15 2.49 6.69
CA VAL A 141 27.54 2.32 5.35
C VAL A 141 28.24 3.13 4.26
N ALA A 142 29.34 3.82 4.59
CA ALA A 142 30.12 4.59 3.63
C ALA A 142 30.55 3.71 2.45
N GLY A 143 30.23 4.17 1.23
CA GLY A 143 30.55 3.46 -0.01
C GLY A 143 29.57 2.37 -0.42
N MET A 144 28.55 2.06 0.40
CA MET A 144 27.46 1.16 0.00
C MET A 144 26.65 1.76 -1.16
N ARG A 145 26.29 0.91 -2.12
CA ARG A 145 25.45 1.29 -3.28
C ARG A 145 24.02 0.78 -3.15
N GLU A 146 23.78 -0.05 -2.16
CA GLU A 146 22.53 -0.74 -1.91
C GLU A 146 21.49 0.24 -1.36
N THR A 147 20.23 -0.05 -1.69
CA THR A 147 19.05 0.70 -1.28
C THR A 147 18.13 -0.13 -0.39
N ALA A 148 18.49 -1.38 -0.13
CA ALA A 148 17.82 -2.29 0.77
C ALA A 148 18.87 -3.07 1.57
N ILE A 149 18.57 -3.38 2.83
CA ILE A 149 19.48 -4.10 3.72
C ILE A 149 18.72 -4.96 4.72
N THR A 150 19.17 -6.19 4.94
CA THR A 150 18.78 -6.96 6.14
C THR A 150 19.75 -6.58 7.26
N LEU A 151 19.27 -5.82 8.23
CA LEU A 151 20.11 -5.18 9.24
C LEU A 151 20.34 -6.12 10.44
N ALA A 152 19.27 -6.71 10.97
CA ALA A 152 19.32 -7.61 12.12
C ALA A 152 18.25 -8.70 12.03
N LYS A 153 18.42 -9.78 12.80
CA LYS A 153 17.41 -10.84 12.94
C LYS A 153 17.18 -11.17 14.40
N VAL A 154 15.92 -11.28 14.81
CA VAL A 154 15.53 -11.92 16.07
C VAL A 154 15.09 -13.34 15.74
N TYR A 155 15.79 -14.34 16.26
CA TYR A 155 15.59 -15.72 15.85
C TYR A 155 15.59 -16.68 17.03
N ARG A 156 14.89 -17.80 16.88
CA ARG A 156 14.86 -18.85 17.89
C ARG A 156 15.90 -19.93 17.55
N ARG A 157 16.67 -20.36 18.54
CA ARG A 157 17.58 -21.52 18.42
C ARG A 157 17.59 -22.29 19.72
N ASN A 158 17.36 -23.61 19.63
CA ASN A 158 17.30 -24.52 20.79
C ASN A 158 16.33 -24.01 21.88
N GLY A 159 15.16 -23.52 21.46
CA GLY A 159 14.14 -22.98 22.35
C GLY A 159 14.38 -21.57 22.88
N GLN A 160 15.56 -20.98 22.65
CA GLN A 160 15.96 -19.66 23.15
C GLN A 160 15.94 -18.60 22.05
N TRP A 161 15.48 -17.39 22.38
CA TRP A 161 15.51 -16.24 21.48
C TRP A 161 16.88 -15.56 21.50
N LYS A 162 17.33 -15.14 20.32
CA LYS A 162 18.63 -14.50 20.10
C LYS A 162 18.47 -13.37 19.10
N ILE A 163 19.33 -12.36 19.19
CA ILE A 163 19.50 -11.35 18.15
C ILE A 163 20.80 -11.60 17.41
N ARG A 164 20.80 -11.45 16.09
CA ARG A 164 21.99 -11.54 15.21
C ARG A 164 22.14 -10.24 14.42
N ALA A 165 23.36 -9.71 14.41
CA ALA A 165 23.75 -8.65 13.49
C ALA A 165 23.98 -9.26 12.09
N VAL A 166 23.34 -8.69 11.07
CA VAL A 166 23.44 -9.19 9.69
C VAL A 166 24.21 -8.20 8.83
N GLY A 167 23.64 -7.02 8.58
CA GLY A 167 24.27 -5.98 7.77
C GLY A 167 24.48 -6.37 6.31
N GLN A 168 23.60 -7.19 5.74
CA GLN A 168 23.72 -7.67 4.36
C GLN A 168 22.92 -6.76 3.44
N GLY A 169 23.64 -5.93 2.66
CA GLY A 169 23.05 -5.08 1.63
C GLY A 169 22.43 -5.91 0.50
N PHE A 170 21.41 -5.33 -0.13
CA PHE A 170 20.66 -5.92 -1.23
C PHE A 170 20.53 -4.92 -2.37
N SER A 171 20.94 -5.32 -3.57
CA SER A 171 20.79 -4.50 -4.78
C SER A 171 19.38 -4.59 -5.33
N GLY A 172 18.82 -3.46 -5.74
CA GLY A 172 17.53 -3.43 -6.42
C GLY A 172 16.33 -3.08 -5.56
N GLY A 173 16.54 -2.58 -4.32
CA GLY A 173 15.46 -2.03 -3.51
C GLY A 173 14.61 -3.06 -2.78
N LEU A 174 13.42 -2.60 -2.37
CA LEU A 174 12.50 -3.37 -1.54
C LEU A 174 11.91 -4.55 -2.30
N ALA A 175 11.63 -4.42 -3.59
CA ALA A 175 10.94 -5.45 -4.34
C ALA A 175 11.72 -6.78 -4.42
N PRO A 176 12.99 -6.81 -4.85
CA PRO A 176 13.73 -8.06 -4.89
C PRO A 176 14.13 -8.56 -3.50
N LEU A 177 14.27 -7.68 -2.49
CA LEU A 177 14.43 -8.09 -1.10
C LEU A 177 13.17 -8.83 -0.60
N ALA A 178 11.98 -8.32 -0.88
CA ALA A 178 10.73 -8.95 -0.44
C ALA A 178 10.45 -10.26 -1.16
N ARG A 179 10.77 -10.36 -2.46
CA ARG A 179 10.72 -11.63 -3.21
C ARG A 179 11.64 -12.69 -2.62
N GLN A 180 12.78 -12.30 -2.05
CA GLN A 180 13.64 -13.22 -1.29
C GLN A 180 12.89 -13.85 -0.13
N TYR A 181 11.99 -13.11 0.53
CA TYR A 181 11.11 -13.62 1.59
C TYR A 181 9.77 -14.18 1.09
N GLY A 182 9.53 -14.19 -0.23
CA GLY A 182 8.31 -14.76 -0.82
C GLY A 182 7.11 -13.82 -0.83
N VAL A 183 7.36 -12.53 -0.62
CA VAL A 183 6.36 -11.47 -0.73
C VAL A 183 6.48 -10.83 -2.11
N ASP A 184 5.39 -10.81 -2.86
CA ASP A 184 5.35 -10.14 -4.16
C ASP A 184 5.06 -8.64 -3.97
N ILE A 185 6.09 -7.83 -4.25
CA ILE A 185 5.97 -6.37 -4.27
C ILE A 185 5.98 -5.94 -5.73
N THR A 186 4.85 -5.39 -6.19
CA THR A 186 4.62 -5.02 -7.59
C THR A 186 5.03 -3.58 -7.93
N ASP A 187 5.63 -2.84 -6.99
CA ASP A 187 5.78 -1.37 -7.09
C ASP A 187 7.23 -0.88 -7.30
N GLU A 188 8.09 -1.61 -8.02
CA GLU A 188 9.41 -1.07 -8.44
C GLU A 188 9.64 -1.28 -9.94
N PRO A 189 9.99 -0.24 -10.73
CA PRO A 189 10.38 -0.43 -12.12
C PRO A 189 11.60 -1.37 -12.18
N PRO A 190 11.69 -2.23 -13.21
CA PRO A 190 12.71 -3.28 -13.26
C PRO A 190 14.12 -2.67 -13.15
N ALA A 191 14.94 -3.24 -12.27
CA ALA A 191 16.34 -2.87 -12.17
C ALA A 191 17.04 -3.04 -13.54
N PRO A 192 17.94 -2.12 -13.95
CA PRO A 192 18.75 -2.32 -15.14
C PRO A 192 19.53 -3.62 -15.02
N SER A 193 19.46 -4.45 -16.07
CA SER A 193 20.13 -5.75 -16.10
C SER A 193 21.65 -5.57 -15.92
N PRO A 194 22.31 -6.43 -15.13
CA PRO A 194 23.77 -6.41 -15.05
C PRO A 194 24.37 -6.74 -16.42
N VAL A 195 25.46 -6.04 -16.76
CA VAL A 195 26.25 -6.27 -17.97
C VAL A 195 26.69 -7.74 -18.06
N PRO A 196 26.63 -8.38 -19.25
CA PRO A 196 26.94 -9.79 -19.36
C PRO A 196 28.44 -10.04 -19.10
N VAL A 197 28.74 -10.75 -18.01
CA VAL A 197 30.00 -11.50 -17.90
C VAL A 197 29.73 -12.86 -18.55
N GLN A 198 30.50 -13.20 -19.59
CA GLN A 198 30.36 -14.47 -20.32
C GLN A 198 30.44 -15.66 -19.35
N ALA A 199 29.39 -16.50 -19.34
CA ALA A 199 29.36 -17.79 -18.67
C ALA A 199 29.19 -18.93 -19.69
N LYS A 200 29.82 -20.07 -19.37
CA LYS A 200 29.89 -21.33 -20.14
C LYS A 200 28.52 -21.93 -20.52
N PRO A 201 28.46 -22.84 -21.50
CA PRO A 201 27.21 -23.41 -22.03
C PRO A 201 26.40 -24.21 -20.98
N PRO A 202 25.05 -24.17 -21.02
CA PRO A 202 24.17 -24.84 -20.07
C PRO A 202 23.87 -26.31 -20.45
N ALA A 203 23.60 -27.13 -19.42
CA ALA A 203 23.11 -28.51 -19.52
C ALA A 203 21.57 -28.56 -19.74
N PRO A 204 21.01 -29.67 -20.26
CA PRO A 204 19.61 -29.73 -20.68
C PRO A 204 18.59 -29.79 -19.51
N PRO A 205 17.35 -29.31 -19.71
CA PRO A 205 16.36 -29.15 -18.65
C PRO A 205 15.55 -30.43 -18.35
N PRO A 206 15.03 -30.60 -17.12
CA PRO A 206 14.08 -31.67 -16.77
C PRO A 206 12.63 -31.35 -17.21
N PRO A 207 11.74 -32.35 -17.31
CA PRO A 207 10.39 -32.19 -17.83
C PRO A 207 9.43 -31.43 -16.89
N PRO A 208 8.39 -30.79 -17.42
CA PRO A 208 7.52 -29.87 -16.67
C PRO A 208 6.50 -30.61 -15.77
N PRO A 209 6.19 -30.06 -14.58
CA PRO A 209 5.11 -30.55 -13.74
C PRO A 209 3.73 -30.09 -14.26
N VAL A 210 2.74 -30.95 -14.12
CA VAL A 210 1.33 -30.70 -14.47
C VAL A 210 0.71 -29.71 -13.49
N VAL A 211 0.17 -28.59 -14.01
CA VAL A 211 -0.47 -27.52 -13.23
C VAL A 211 -1.98 -27.80 -13.12
N LYS A 212 -2.55 -27.70 -11.91
CA LYS A 212 -4.01 -27.67 -11.70
C LYS A 212 -4.53 -26.25 -11.93
N PRO A 213 -5.71 -26.05 -12.56
CA PRO A 213 -6.21 -24.71 -12.84
C PRO A 213 -6.70 -24.00 -11.57
N ILE A 214 -6.28 -22.75 -11.38
CA ILE A 214 -6.76 -21.85 -10.33
C ILE A 214 -7.78 -20.89 -10.96
N SER A 215 -8.94 -20.74 -10.32
CA SER A 215 -10.04 -19.89 -10.77
C SER A 215 -9.66 -18.40 -10.77
N LEU A 216 -9.90 -17.74 -11.90
CA LEU A 216 -9.84 -16.29 -12.11
C LEU A 216 -11.00 -15.61 -11.38
N ILE A 217 -10.79 -14.83 -10.32
CA ILE A 217 -11.96 -14.16 -9.69
C ILE A 217 -11.76 -12.67 -9.33
N LYS A 218 -10.60 -12.19 -8.86
CA LYS A 218 -10.48 -10.78 -8.42
C LYS A 218 -9.03 -10.32 -8.28
N VAL A 219 -8.76 -9.05 -8.61
CA VAL A 219 -7.49 -8.36 -8.36
C VAL A 219 -7.77 -7.24 -7.36
N THR A 220 -7.09 -7.24 -6.20
CA THR A 220 -7.26 -6.17 -5.20
C THR A 220 -6.05 -5.25 -5.22
N LEU A 221 -6.31 -3.95 -5.34
CA LEU A 221 -5.34 -2.89 -5.14
C LEU A 221 -5.41 -2.46 -3.66
N GLU A 222 -4.40 -2.86 -2.89
CA GLU A 222 -4.33 -2.64 -1.44
C GLU A 222 -3.52 -1.39 -1.09
N LYS A 223 -2.53 -1.00 -1.90
CA LYS A 223 -1.65 0.14 -1.62
C LYS A 223 -1.82 1.26 -2.63
N ARG A 224 -1.76 2.52 -2.15
CA ARG A 224 -1.64 3.69 -3.02
C ARG A 224 -0.41 3.56 -3.93
N GLY A 225 -0.59 3.81 -5.22
CA GLY A 225 0.40 3.65 -6.28
C GLY A 225 0.33 2.29 -6.98
N GLN A 226 -0.28 1.28 -6.36
CA GLN A 226 -0.45 -0.04 -6.98
C GLN A 226 -1.34 0.09 -8.21
N SER A 227 -0.95 -0.55 -9.31
CA SER A 227 -1.73 -0.49 -10.54
C SER A 227 -1.87 -1.85 -11.21
N VAL A 228 -2.92 -1.99 -11.99
CA VAL A 228 -3.17 -3.14 -12.87
C VAL A 228 -3.40 -2.62 -14.27
N SER A 229 -2.73 -3.23 -15.25
CA SER A 229 -2.94 -2.95 -16.67
C SER A 229 -3.77 -4.07 -17.27
N LEU A 230 -4.93 -3.73 -17.79
CA LEU A 230 -5.79 -4.63 -18.55
C LEU A 230 -5.46 -4.51 -20.02
N GLU A 231 -5.37 -5.66 -20.70
CA GLU A 231 -5.17 -5.74 -22.13
C GLU A 231 -6.35 -6.47 -22.76
N LYS A 232 -6.91 -5.90 -23.83
CA LYS A 232 -7.93 -6.55 -24.63
C LYS A 232 -7.31 -7.67 -25.46
N LYS A 233 -8.05 -8.76 -25.68
CA LYS A 233 -7.63 -9.77 -26.65
C LYS A 233 -7.66 -9.17 -28.07
N PRO A 234 -6.84 -9.68 -29.00
CA PRO A 234 -6.87 -9.22 -30.39
C PRO A 234 -8.30 -9.29 -30.98
N GLY A 235 -8.80 -8.15 -31.48
CA GLY A 235 -10.14 -8.06 -32.08
C GLY A 235 -11.29 -7.78 -31.10
N GLU A 236 -11.03 -7.75 -29.80
CA GLU A 236 -12.02 -7.38 -28.78
C GLU A 236 -11.92 -5.90 -28.39
N SER A 237 -12.98 -5.39 -27.77
CA SER A 237 -13.02 -4.06 -27.14
C SER A 237 -13.21 -4.20 -25.63
N PHE A 238 -12.85 -3.16 -24.88
CA PHE A 238 -13.10 -3.10 -23.44
C PHE A 238 -14.60 -2.97 -23.10
N GLY A 239 -15.47 -2.63 -24.06
CA GLY A 239 -16.91 -2.55 -23.85
C GLY A 239 -17.28 -1.53 -22.76
N GLU A 240 -18.36 -1.80 -22.02
CA GLU A 240 -18.73 -0.93 -20.90
C GLU A 240 -17.87 -1.20 -19.66
N ILE A 241 -17.12 -0.18 -19.22
CA ILE A 241 -16.37 -0.21 -17.97
C ILE A 241 -17.23 0.45 -16.88
N ILE A 242 -17.42 -0.24 -15.76
CA ILE A 242 -18.20 0.25 -14.62
C ILE A 242 -17.27 0.48 -13.44
N PHE A 243 -17.26 1.71 -12.93
CA PHE A 243 -16.64 2.04 -11.66
C PHE A 243 -17.75 2.20 -10.62
N ASN A 244 -17.79 1.30 -9.64
CA ASN A 244 -18.79 1.28 -8.59
C ASN A 244 -18.15 1.60 -7.24
N LEU A 245 -18.82 2.38 -6.40
CA LEU A 245 -18.43 2.61 -5.01
C LEU A 245 -19.52 2.10 -4.08
N ASN A 246 -19.16 1.17 -3.19
CA ASN A 246 -19.98 0.70 -2.09
C ASN A 246 -19.41 1.14 -0.75
N TRP A 247 -20.26 1.26 0.26
CA TRP A 247 -19.86 1.58 1.63
C TRP A 247 -20.83 0.96 2.63
N ASN A 248 -20.40 0.83 3.88
CA ASN A 248 -21.22 0.25 4.94
C ASN A 248 -22.34 1.22 5.36
N GLN A 249 -23.51 1.06 4.75
CA GLN A 249 -24.74 1.66 5.23
C GLN A 249 -25.23 0.88 6.44
N ARG A 250 -24.83 1.25 7.66
CA ARG A 250 -25.45 0.70 8.87
C ARG A 250 -26.95 0.96 8.81
N SER A 251 -27.72 -0.08 8.53
CA SER A 251 -29.18 -0.06 8.52
C SER A 251 -29.67 0.44 9.89
N GLU A 252 -30.40 1.56 9.88
CA GLU A 252 -31.11 2.07 11.04
C GLU A 252 -31.96 0.94 11.63
N LYS A 253 -31.63 0.51 12.85
CA LYS A 253 -32.56 -0.32 13.63
C LYS A 253 -33.83 0.52 13.81
N LYS A 254 -34.96 0.00 13.31
CA LYS A 254 -36.32 0.48 13.65
C LYS A 254 -36.41 0.66 15.17
N GLY A 255 -36.22 1.90 15.62
CA GLY A 255 -36.39 2.30 17.00
C GLY A 255 -37.86 2.20 17.36
N GLY A 256 -38.17 1.42 18.39
CA GLY A 256 -39.50 1.38 18.99
C GLY A 256 -39.96 2.78 19.42
N LEU A 257 -41.28 2.87 19.66
CA LEU A 257 -42.15 4.04 19.85
C LEU A 257 -41.74 5.08 20.95
N LEU A 258 -40.50 5.09 21.45
CA LEU A 258 -40.04 5.97 22.54
C LEU A 258 -38.67 6.64 22.31
N GLY A 259 -38.01 6.49 21.15
CA GLY A 259 -36.64 6.98 20.91
C GLY A 259 -36.49 8.43 20.39
N GLY A 260 -37.57 9.18 20.19
CA GLY A 260 -37.59 10.38 19.34
C GLY A 260 -37.05 11.71 19.89
N LEU A 261 -36.34 11.78 21.02
CA LEU A 261 -35.95 13.07 21.62
C LEU A 261 -34.45 13.29 21.85
N LEU A 262 -33.56 12.38 21.44
CA LEU A 262 -32.12 12.59 21.51
C LEU A 262 -31.42 12.06 20.25
N GLY A 263 -31.09 12.99 19.34
CA GLY A 263 -30.06 12.90 18.30
C GLY A 263 -29.87 11.55 17.60
N GLY A 264 -30.65 11.30 16.55
CA GLY A 264 -30.48 10.14 15.68
C GLY A 264 -29.14 10.18 14.92
N SER A 265 -28.45 9.03 14.88
CA SER A 265 -27.24 8.84 14.08
C SER A 265 -27.60 8.79 12.58
N LYS A 266 -27.38 9.91 11.86
CA LYS A 266 -27.54 9.96 10.40
C LYS A 266 -26.61 8.96 9.70
N GLY A 267 -27.14 8.26 8.70
CA GLY A 267 -26.38 7.38 7.80
C GLY A 267 -25.32 8.12 6.97
N ILE A 268 -24.45 7.36 6.31
CA ILE A 268 -23.32 7.87 5.51
C ILE A 268 -23.80 8.13 4.08
N ASP A 269 -23.65 9.36 3.57
CA ASP A 269 -23.90 9.72 2.18
C ASP A 269 -22.59 10.05 1.46
N LEU A 270 -22.11 9.12 0.63
CA LEU A 270 -20.94 9.28 -0.21
C LEU A 270 -21.36 9.52 -1.66
N ASP A 271 -20.78 10.53 -2.28
CA ASP A 271 -20.89 10.78 -3.71
C ASP A 271 -19.63 10.36 -4.45
N LEU A 272 -19.81 9.91 -5.68
CA LEU A 272 -18.82 9.50 -6.64
C LEU A 272 -18.74 10.53 -7.78
N GLY A 273 -17.54 10.77 -8.28
CA GLY A 273 -17.31 11.65 -9.41
C GLY A 273 -15.99 11.31 -10.09
N CYS A 274 -15.72 11.95 -11.22
CA CYS A 274 -14.41 11.86 -11.84
C CYS A 274 -14.00 13.13 -12.56
N LEU A 275 -12.70 13.44 -12.51
CA LEU A 275 -12.07 14.35 -13.46
C LEU A 275 -11.68 13.56 -14.71
N TRP A 276 -11.83 14.16 -15.89
CA TRP A 276 -11.45 13.52 -17.16
C TRP A 276 -10.66 14.49 -18.04
N GLU A 277 -9.74 13.95 -18.83
CA GLU A 277 -8.97 14.65 -19.85
C GLU A 277 -8.95 13.80 -21.12
N LEU A 278 -9.32 14.41 -22.25
CA LEU A 278 -9.25 13.81 -23.58
C LEU A 278 -7.85 14.02 -24.18
N GLU A 279 -7.53 13.26 -25.21
CA GLU A 279 -6.23 13.33 -25.90
C GLU A 279 -5.95 14.69 -26.55
N ASP A 280 -7.01 15.45 -26.90
CA ASP A 280 -6.89 16.82 -27.42
C ASP A 280 -6.68 17.88 -26.32
N GLY A 281 -6.62 17.46 -25.05
CA GLY A 281 -6.45 18.32 -23.88
C GLY A 281 -7.73 18.94 -23.34
N TYR A 282 -8.89 18.66 -23.94
CA TYR A 282 -10.17 19.05 -23.36
C TYR A 282 -10.42 18.26 -22.08
N LYS A 283 -10.93 18.94 -21.05
CA LYS A 283 -11.01 18.39 -19.71
C LYS A 283 -12.21 18.93 -18.97
N GLY A 284 -12.69 18.15 -18.02
CA GLY A 284 -13.83 18.52 -17.20
C GLY A 284 -14.02 17.58 -16.02
N VAL A 285 -15.21 17.65 -15.45
CA VAL A 285 -15.66 16.83 -14.34
C VAL A 285 -16.99 16.17 -14.69
N VAL A 286 -17.18 14.95 -14.20
CA VAL A 286 -18.48 14.27 -14.15
C VAL A 286 -18.80 14.05 -12.68
N GLN A 287 -19.92 14.59 -12.20
CA GLN A 287 -20.37 14.51 -10.80
C GLN A 287 -21.82 15.01 -10.65
N ALA A 288 -22.47 14.66 -9.54
CA ALA A 288 -23.80 15.18 -9.21
C ALA A 288 -23.82 16.69 -8.93
N LEU A 289 -22.78 17.23 -8.27
CA LEU A 289 -22.69 18.66 -7.94
C LEU A 289 -22.62 19.53 -9.21
N GLY A 290 -23.55 20.47 -9.34
CA GLY A 290 -23.63 21.34 -10.52
C GLY A 290 -24.15 20.64 -11.78
N ASN A 291 -24.85 19.51 -11.64
CA ASN A 291 -25.53 18.80 -12.73
C ASN A 291 -24.61 18.34 -13.88
N ALA A 292 -23.34 18.03 -13.58
CA ALA A 292 -22.34 17.60 -14.54
C ALA A 292 -22.41 16.07 -14.77
N TRP A 293 -23.53 15.57 -15.30
CA TRP A 293 -23.80 14.12 -15.39
C TRP A 293 -22.98 13.37 -16.46
N GLY A 294 -22.38 14.07 -17.41
CA GLY A 294 -21.67 13.48 -18.54
C GLY A 294 -22.58 12.78 -19.56
N ASN A 295 -21.98 12.15 -20.56
CA ASN A 295 -22.66 11.42 -21.63
C ASN A 295 -21.81 10.18 -21.98
N TYR A 296 -22.48 9.03 -22.16
CA TYR A 296 -21.82 7.76 -22.44
C TYR A 296 -21.51 7.57 -23.94
N GLN A 297 -22.35 8.15 -24.82
CA GLN A 297 -22.24 8.01 -26.27
C GLN A 297 -21.40 9.12 -26.89
N ASP A 298 -21.54 10.34 -26.37
CA ASP A 298 -20.82 11.53 -26.80
C ASP A 298 -19.77 11.95 -25.77
N GLU A 299 -18.87 12.87 -26.13
CA GLU A 299 -17.86 13.42 -25.22
C GLU A 299 -18.53 13.88 -23.91
N PRO A 300 -18.00 13.47 -22.74
CA PRO A 300 -16.68 12.88 -22.50
C PRO A 300 -16.59 11.34 -22.58
N PHE A 301 -17.63 10.65 -23.06
CA PHE A 301 -17.77 9.18 -23.09
C PHE A 301 -17.77 8.55 -21.70
N ILE A 302 -18.10 9.35 -20.69
CA ILE A 302 -18.19 9.01 -19.28
C ILE A 302 -19.51 9.57 -18.78
N LYS A 303 -20.29 8.75 -18.08
CA LYS A 303 -21.58 9.15 -17.53
C LYS A 303 -21.70 8.73 -16.07
N HIS A 304 -22.11 9.65 -15.22
CA HIS A 304 -22.57 9.35 -13.88
C HIS A 304 -23.95 8.70 -13.99
N ALA A 305 -24.08 7.46 -13.52
CA ALA A 305 -25.34 6.72 -13.64
C ALA A 305 -26.40 7.18 -12.61
N GLY A 306 -25.99 7.99 -11.63
CA GLY A 306 -26.83 8.37 -10.50
C GLY A 306 -27.02 7.20 -9.52
N ASP A 307 -27.92 7.40 -8.55
CA ASP A 307 -28.58 6.31 -7.83
C ASP A 307 -29.56 5.66 -8.81
N ASP A 308 -29.04 4.82 -9.70
CA ASP A 308 -29.85 4.22 -10.76
C ASP A 308 -30.81 3.17 -10.16
N ARG A 309 -31.96 3.69 -9.75
CA ARG A 309 -33.21 3.08 -9.22
C ARG A 309 -33.87 2.06 -10.16
N THR A 310 -33.12 1.42 -11.04
CA THR A 310 -33.59 0.32 -11.91
C THR A 310 -33.58 -1.03 -11.21
N GLY A 311 -33.04 -1.11 -9.98
CA GLY A 311 -33.00 -2.33 -9.18
C GLY A 311 -32.02 -3.40 -9.68
N ALA A 312 -31.24 -3.11 -10.74
CA ALA A 312 -30.27 -4.04 -11.32
C ALA A 312 -28.89 -3.99 -10.66
N MET A 313 -28.55 -2.89 -9.98
CA MET A 313 -27.32 -2.75 -9.18
C MET A 313 -27.72 -2.20 -7.81
N ALA A 314 -27.98 -3.11 -6.87
CA ALA A 314 -28.79 -2.82 -5.68
C ALA A 314 -28.11 -1.93 -4.61
N GLN A 315 -26.84 -1.54 -4.76
CA GLN A 315 -26.08 -0.80 -3.74
C GLN A 315 -24.97 0.07 -4.37
N GLY A 316 -24.78 1.27 -3.81
CA GLY A 316 -23.66 2.18 -4.14
C GLY A 316 -23.86 3.13 -5.32
N GLU A 317 -22.85 3.95 -5.60
CA GLU A 317 -22.84 4.89 -6.74
C GLU A 317 -22.02 4.35 -7.92
N ASN A 318 -22.35 4.79 -9.14
CA ASN A 318 -21.75 4.25 -10.37
C ASN A 318 -21.35 5.32 -11.38
N ILE A 319 -20.15 5.15 -11.96
CA ILE A 319 -19.69 5.84 -13.16
C ILE A 319 -19.52 4.80 -14.27
N ARG A 320 -20.07 5.10 -15.44
CA ARG A 320 -19.96 4.28 -16.66
C ARG A 320 -19.00 4.95 -17.63
N ILE A 321 -18.01 4.20 -18.10
CA ILE A 321 -16.99 4.65 -19.06
C ILE A 321 -17.14 3.81 -20.33
N ASN A 322 -17.17 4.46 -21.48
CA ASN A 322 -17.24 3.79 -22.77
C ASN A 322 -15.85 3.29 -23.20
N GLY A 323 -15.57 2.01 -22.98
CA GLY A 323 -14.30 1.36 -23.30
C GLY A 323 -13.96 1.38 -24.79
N ASP A 324 -14.96 1.47 -25.67
CA ASP A 324 -14.77 1.57 -27.13
C ASP A 324 -14.20 2.92 -27.55
N LYS A 325 -14.25 3.92 -26.65
CA LYS A 325 -13.77 5.29 -26.88
C LYS A 325 -12.51 5.62 -26.08
N LEU A 326 -11.90 4.67 -25.38
CA LEU A 326 -10.69 4.90 -24.57
C LEU A 326 -9.54 5.54 -25.34
N ALA A 327 -9.41 5.27 -26.64
CA ALA A 327 -8.39 5.90 -27.47
C ALA A 327 -8.54 7.44 -27.61
N LYS A 328 -9.68 8.00 -27.18
CA LYS A 328 -9.90 9.45 -27.10
C LYS A 328 -9.67 10.02 -25.70
N ILE A 329 -9.58 9.16 -24.69
CA ILE A 329 -9.50 9.53 -23.28
C ILE A 329 -8.06 9.33 -22.82
N LYS A 330 -7.41 10.43 -22.43
CA LYS A 330 -6.04 10.40 -21.93
C LYS A 330 -5.98 9.87 -20.49
N ARG A 331 -6.83 10.41 -19.61
CA ARG A 331 -6.88 9.99 -18.19
C ARG A 331 -8.20 10.34 -17.51
N ILE A 332 -8.54 9.55 -16.50
CA ILE A 332 -9.72 9.73 -15.64
C ILE A 332 -9.29 9.57 -14.18
N LEU A 333 -9.48 10.59 -13.35
CA LEU A 333 -9.29 10.50 -11.91
C LEU A 333 -10.65 10.32 -11.24
N VAL A 334 -10.93 9.11 -10.75
CA VAL A 334 -12.17 8.82 -10.01
C VAL A 334 -12.00 9.20 -8.54
N PHE A 335 -12.98 9.89 -7.99
CA PHE A 335 -12.96 10.40 -6.62
C PHE A 335 -14.31 10.20 -5.93
N ALA A 336 -14.30 10.24 -4.60
CA ALA A 336 -15.51 10.35 -3.81
C ALA A 336 -15.42 11.49 -2.79
N PHE A 337 -16.56 12.00 -2.35
CA PHE A 337 -16.65 13.00 -1.29
C PHE A 337 -17.83 12.73 -0.36
N ILE A 338 -17.70 13.19 0.89
CA ILE A 338 -18.76 13.11 1.90
C ILE A 338 -19.67 14.33 1.70
N TYR A 339 -20.94 14.11 1.36
CA TYR A 339 -21.91 15.19 1.14
C TYR A 339 -22.74 15.51 2.37
N ASP A 340 -23.27 14.49 3.07
CA ASP A 340 -23.86 14.61 4.41
C ASP A 340 -23.47 13.37 5.25
N GLY A 341 -23.44 13.52 6.59
CA GLY A 341 -23.06 12.44 7.50
C GLY A 341 -21.64 12.54 8.08
N VAL A 342 -21.08 11.39 8.48
CA VAL A 342 -19.97 11.24 9.45
C VAL A 342 -18.70 12.02 9.03
N PRO A 343 -17.98 12.69 9.95
CA PRO A 343 -16.79 13.49 9.64
C PRO A 343 -15.53 12.67 9.26
N ASN A 344 -15.64 11.37 9.01
CA ASN A 344 -14.47 10.49 8.88
C ASN A 344 -14.72 9.28 7.95
N TRP A 345 -13.87 9.16 6.92
CA TRP A 345 -13.80 8.04 5.97
C TRP A 345 -13.61 6.66 6.63
N ALA A 346 -13.01 6.59 7.83
CA ALA A 346 -12.84 5.34 8.56
C ALA A 346 -14.16 4.65 8.96
N ALA A 347 -15.24 5.43 9.07
CA ALA A 347 -16.56 4.89 9.37
C ALA A 347 -17.30 4.40 8.11
N ALA A 348 -16.88 4.85 6.93
CA ALA A 348 -17.54 4.54 5.67
C ALA A 348 -17.24 3.12 5.18
N ASP A 349 -16.04 2.59 5.45
CA ASP A 349 -15.61 1.26 4.97
C ASP A 349 -15.84 1.12 3.46
N GLY A 350 -15.36 2.12 2.72
CA GLY A 350 -15.62 2.28 1.30
C GLY A 350 -14.81 1.30 0.45
N VAL A 351 -15.48 0.63 -0.48
CA VAL A 351 -14.88 -0.28 -1.45
C VAL A 351 -15.29 0.14 -2.85
N ALA A 352 -14.31 0.56 -3.64
CA ALA A 352 -14.51 0.81 -5.06
C ALA A 352 -14.20 -0.46 -5.88
N THR A 353 -14.95 -0.70 -6.95
CA THR A 353 -14.73 -1.83 -7.87
C THR A 353 -14.77 -1.35 -9.31
N VAL A 354 -13.77 -1.74 -10.11
CA VAL A 354 -13.75 -1.56 -11.56
C VAL A 354 -14.09 -2.89 -12.22
N LYS A 355 -15.15 -2.89 -13.01
CA LYS A 355 -15.59 -4.04 -13.81
C LYS A 355 -15.35 -3.77 -15.27
N VAL A 356 -14.65 -4.69 -15.93
CA VAL A 356 -14.34 -4.62 -17.35
C VAL A 356 -14.70 -5.97 -17.99
N PRO A 357 -15.54 -5.99 -19.05
CA PRO A 357 -15.92 -7.20 -19.76
C PRO A 357 -14.74 -8.11 -20.09
N GLY A 358 -14.85 -9.38 -19.69
CA GLY A 358 -13.84 -10.40 -19.97
C GLY A 358 -12.55 -10.30 -19.15
N GLN A 359 -12.48 -9.40 -18.15
CA GLN A 359 -11.32 -9.19 -17.28
C GLN A 359 -11.68 -9.51 -15.81
N PRO A 360 -10.69 -9.75 -14.95
CA PRO A 360 -10.91 -9.83 -13.51
C PRO A 360 -11.45 -8.51 -12.95
N ASP A 361 -12.33 -8.58 -11.95
CA ASP A 361 -12.77 -7.41 -11.20
C ASP A 361 -11.58 -6.80 -10.44
N ILE A 362 -11.46 -5.47 -10.47
CA ILE A 362 -10.41 -4.74 -9.75
C ILE A 362 -11.05 -4.08 -8.53
N GLU A 363 -10.64 -4.48 -7.33
CA GLU A 363 -11.07 -3.84 -6.08
C GLU A 363 -10.07 -2.78 -5.64
N VAL A 364 -10.56 -1.61 -5.23
CA VAL A 364 -9.79 -0.52 -4.64
C VAL A 364 -10.39 -0.22 -3.27
N ARG A 365 -9.68 -0.61 -2.20
CA ARG A 365 -10.14 -0.36 -0.83
C ARG A 365 -9.81 1.06 -0.37
N LEU A 366 -10.70 1.68 0.40
CA LEU A 366 -10.47 2.95 1.08
C LEU A 366 -10.14 2.70 2.57
N ASP A 367 -9.05 1.96 2.82
CA ASP A 367 -8.67 1.38 4.10
C ASP A 367 -7.63 2.20 4.90
N ASN A 368 -7.09 3.28 4.34
CA ASN A 368 -6.14 4.22 4.96
C ASN A 368 -6.68 5.66 5.08
N PRO A 369 -7.84 5.87 5.72
CA PRO A 369 -8.50 7.16 5.79
C PRO A 369 -7.70 8.20 6.57
N THR A 370 -7.54 9.40 6.00
CA THR A 370 -7.00 10.56 6.72
C THR A 370 -8.12 11.35 7.39
N SER A 371 -8.04 11.54 8.71
CA SER A 371 -9.03 12.32 9.47
C SER A 371 -9.09 13.78 9.02
N GLY A 372 -10.29 14.37 8.98
CA GLY A 372 -10.49 15.80 8.70
C GLY A 372 -10.38 16.19 7.22
N GLN A 373 -10.44 15.21 6.30
CA GLN A 373 -10.48 15.40 4.85
C GLN A 373 -11.84 14.90 4.35
N GLY A 374 -12.57 15.71 3.57
CA GLY A 374 -13.92 15.38 3.09
C GLY A 374 -13.97 14.69 1.72
N MET A 375 -12.82 14.50 1.08
CA MET A 375 -12.71 14.01 -0.29
C MET A 375 -11.58 12.97 -0.40
N CYS A 376 -11.76 11.97 -1.27
CA CYS A 376 -10.78 10.95 -1.57
C CYS A 376 -10.64 10.78 -3.09
N ALA A 377 -9.43 10.97 -3.63
CA ALA A 377 -9.08 10.48 -4.96
C ALA A 377 -8.87 8.96 -4.85
N ILE A 378 -9.73 8.19 -5.52
CA ILE A 378 -9.81 6.73 -5.36
C ILE A 378 -8.82 6.05 -6.29
N ALA A 379 -8.93 6.33 -7.59
CA ALA A 379 -8.13 5.68 -8.62
C ALA A 379 -7.88 6.60 -9.82
N LEU A 380 -6.69 6.47 -10.41
CA LEU A 380 -6.33 7.08 -11.69
C LEU A 380 -6.38 6.01 -12.78
N ILE A 381 -7.14 6.27 -13.82
CA ILE A 381 -7.30 5.41 -14.99
C ILE A 381 -6.61 6.11 -16.17
N GLU A 382 -5.71 5.39 -16.84
CA GLU A 382 -4.93 5.90 -17.98
C GLU A 382 -5.05 4.92 -19.14
N SER A 383 -5.13 5.44 -20.37
CA SER A 383 -5.08 4.64 -21.59
C SER A 383 -3.71 4.82 -22.24
N ASP A 384 -2.97 3.73 -22.44
CA ASP A 384 -1.68 3.74 -23.16
C ASP A 384 -1.70 2.66 -24.25
N GLY A 385 -1.73 3.09 -25.52
CA GLY A 385 -1.54 2.19 -26.66
C GLY A 385 -2.53 1.02 -26.75
N GLY A 386 -3.75 1.17 -26.21
CA GLY A 386 -4.77 0.11 -26.17
C GLY A 386 -4.78 -0.75 -24.91
N LYS A 387 -4.00 -0.38 -23.89
CA LYS A 387 -4.06 -0.92 -22.53
C LYS A 387 -4.82 0.04 -21.62
N LEU A 388 -5.56 -0.49 -20.66
CA LEU A 388 -6.25 0.27 -19.63
C LEU A 388 -5.52 0.06 -18.31
N LYS A 389 -4.81 1.08 -17.83
CA LYS A 389 -4.13 1.05 -16.53
C LYS A 389 -5.02 1.66 -15.47
N VAL A 390 -5.25 0.94 -14.37
CA VAL A 390 -5.97 1.42 -13.18
C VAL A 390 -4.98 1.47 -12.02
N THR A 391 -4.77 2.64 -11.45
CA THR A 391 -3.84 2.89 -10.32
C THR A 391 -4.65 3.28 -9.09
N LYS A 392 -4.45 2.62 -7.94
CA LYS A 392 -5.03 3.04 -6.65
C LYS A 392 -4.36 4.34 -6.23
N GLU A 393 -5.14 5.39 -6.04
CA GLU A 393 -4.63 6.69 -5.56
C GLU A 393 -4.83 6.83 -4.07
N GLU A 394 -6.00 6.47 -3.56
CA GLU A 394 -6.37 6.56 -2.14
C GLU A 394 -5.81 7.79 -1.40
N ARG A 395 -5.97 8.97 -2.01
CA ARG A 395 -5.38 10.22 -1.52
C ARG A 395 -6.47 11.17 -1.06
N TYR A 396 -6.37 11.65 0.17
CA TYR A 396 -7.42 12.42 0.83
C TYR A 396 -7.17 13.94 0.76
N PHE A 397 -8.24 14.69 0.53
CA PHE A 397 -8.23 16.14 0.32
C PHE A 397 -9.39 16.84 1.03
N ARG A 398 -9.22 18.16 1.26
CA ARG A 398 -10.25 19.00 1.89
C ARG A 398 -11.42 19.30 0.95
N GLY A 399 -11.23 19.08 -0.35
CA GLY A 399 -12.24 19.31 -1.37
C GLY A 399 -11.63 19.32 -2.78
N HIS A 400 -12.48 19.64 -3.76
CA HIS A 400 -12.20 19.53 -5.20
C HIS A 400 -10.98 20.32 -5.64
N GLN A 401 -10.86 21.60 -5.25
CA GLN A 401 -9.77 22.46 -5.70
C GLN A 401 -8.37 22.00 -5.21
N PRO A 402 -8.16 21.64 -3.93
CA PRO A 402 -6.90 21.02 -3.50
C PRO A 402 -6.55 19.72 -4.25
N MET A 403 -7.53 18.86 -4.55
CA MET A 403 -7.33 17.62 -5.31
C MET A 403 -6.92 17.93 -6.76
N ASP A 404 -7.70 18.77 -7.45
CA ASP A 404 -7.43 19.23 -8.81
C ASP A 404 -6.00 19.79 -8.95
N LYS A 405 -5.59 20.65 -8.01
CA LYS A 405 -4.23 21.21 -7.98
C LYS A 405 -3.17 20.13 -7.82
N ALA A 406 -3.43 19.10 -7.03
CA ALA A 406 -2.47 18.03 -6.75
C ALA A 406 -2.27 17.06 -7.94
N TYR A 407 -3.28 16.91 -8.81
CA TYR A 407 -3.21 16.10 -10.04
C TYR A 407 -3.00 16.92 -11.32
N HIS A 408 -2.86 18.24 -11.17
CA HIS A 408 -2.62 19.19 -12.25
C HIS A 408 -3.69 19.14 -13.35
N TRP A 409 -4.97 19.03 -12.98
CA TRP A 409 -6.06 19.16 -13.97
C TRP A 409 -6.24 20.64 -14.36
N GLY A 410 -6.23 21.56 -13.41
CA GLY A 410 -6.33 22.99 -13.64
C GLY A 410 -7.74 23.42 -14.06
N LEU A 411 -8.77 22.87 -13.41
CA LEU A 411 -10.15 23.33 -13.57
C LEU A 411 -10.42 24.59 -12.74
N ARG A 412 -11.48 25.31 -13.10
CA ARG A 412 -11.99 26.44 -12.30
C ARG A 412 -13.15 25.94 -11.45
N TRP A 413 -13.06 26.11 -10.14
CA TRP A 413 -14.04 25.63 -9.18
C TRP A 413 -14.87 26.78 -8.59
N ALA A 414 -16.16 26.51 -8.38
CA ALA A 414 -17.09 27.35 -7.64
C ALA A 414 -17.89 26.47 -6.68
N ALA A 415 -18.55 27.08 -5.69
CA ALA A 415 -19.48 26.35 -4.83
C ALA A 415 -20.64 25.80 -5.67
N GLY A 416 -21.05 24.57 -5.38
CA GLY A 416 -22.16 23.89 -6.05
C GLY A 416 -23.00 23.12 -5.04
N SER A 417 -24.25 22.87 -5.41
CA SER A 417 -25.21 22.04 -4.68
C SER A 417 -25.66 20.87 -5.56
N LYS A 418 -26.18 19.81 -4.93
CA LYS A 418 -27.15 18.95 -5.61
C LYS A 418 -28.47 19.70 -5.49
N ASP A 419 -28.88 20.40 -6.54
CA ASP A 419 -30.22 20.98 -6.80
C ASP A 419 -30.14 21.91 -8.02
#